data_AF-A0A220W383-F1
#
_entry.id   AF-A0A220W383-F1
#
_cell.length_a   1.000
_cell.length_b   1.000
_cell.length_c   1.000
_cell.angle_alpha   90.00
_cell.angle_beta   90.00
_cell.angle_gamma   90.00
#
_symmetry.space_group_name_H-M   'P 1'
#
loop_
_entity.id
_entity.type
_entity.pdbx_description
1 polymer ?
#
loop_
_entity_poly.entity_id
_entity_poly.type
_entity_poly.pdbx_seq_one_letter_code
_entity_poly.pdbx_strand_id
1 'polypeptide(L)'
;MREIAKADDWKGRRLPAGDLDGNLEFESHLLEFGWTRSNLENAPREGDLQNFLLENYNSVQLERKKLLRPLSPAQAKKNSMSSFIGTGAQPLHTDCAYQMIPPQFVMLKCISTGESRCATSIGSIVWEHLEAQKPVEIYQSIWTFWDRVSTSFYSTIVHGMGRQARIRFDPFCMKSADNIESVEYLSRNLMNYIDIKDEYLDDGQWLLINNWRVLHGRSLGANLSPSREIERSYWS
;
A
#
# COMPACT_ATOMS: atom_id res chain seq x y z
N MET A 1 -14.29 -20.96 -32.95
CA MET A 1 -13.19 -21.38 -32.05
C MET A 1 -12.05 -20.39 -32.26
N ARG A 2 -11.86 -19.46 -31.33
CA ARG A 2 -10.72 -18.53 -31.31
C ARG A 2 -9.79 -18.98 -30.20
N GLU A 3 -8.53 -19.23 -30.54
CA GLU A 3 -7.51 -19.72 -29.64
C GLU A 3 -7.27 -18.70 -28.51
N ILE A 4 -7.30 -19.21 -27.29
CA ILE A 4 -6.90 -18.51 -26.07
C ILE A 4 -5.37 -18.55 -26.03
N ALA A 5 -4.73 -17.38 -26.11
CA ALA A 5 -3.29 -17.27 -25.92
C ALA A 5 -2.93 -17.76 -24.50
N LYS A 6 -1.97 -18.70 -24.43
CA LYS A 6 -1.50 -19.34 -23.21
C LYS A 6 -0.76 -18.34 -22.31
N ALA A 7 -0.97 -18.48 -21.01
CA ALA A 7 -0.54 -17.57 -19.95
C ALA A 7 0.93 -17.72 -19.50
N ASP A 8 1.87 -17.98 -20.41
CA ASP A 8 3.25 -18.40 -20.05
C ASP A 8 4.40 -17.44 -20.45
N ASP A 9 4.14 -16.19 -20.83
CA ASP A 9 5.19 -15.32 -21.43
C ASP A 9 5.56 -14.06 -20.62
N TRP A 10 5.19 -13.97 -19.33
CA TRP A 10 5.49 -12.78 -18.50
C TRP A 10 6.89 -12.77 -17.87
N LYS A 11 7.56 -13.93 -17.78
CA LYS A 11 8.90 -14.02 -17.17
C LYS A 11 9.99 -13.64 -18.17
N GLY A 12 10.23 -12.34 -18.38
CA GLY A 12 11.52 -11.92 -18.97
C GLY A 12 11.58 -10.69 -19.87
N ARG A 13 10.57 -9.81 -19.91
CA ARG A 13 10.78 -8.52 -20.60
C ARG A 13 11.67 -7.61 -19.76
N ARG A 14 12.98 -7.65 -20.03
CA ARG A 14 13.86 -6.51 -19.78
C ARG A 14 13.29 -5.32 -20.56
N LEU A 15 13.07 -4.21 -19.87
CA LEU A 15 12.83 -2.92 -20.52
C LEU A 15 13.95 -2.68 -21.55
N PRO A 16 13.65 -2.12 -22.74
CA PRO A 16 14.67 -1.81 -23.73
C PRO A 16 15.68 -0.84 -23.09
N ALA A 17 16.95 -1.24 -23.09
CA ALA A 17 18.07 -0.38 -22.73
C ALA A 17 18.22 0.68 -23.84
N GLY A 18 17.43 1.74 -23.73
CA GLY A 18 17.64 3.00 -24.44
C GLY A 18 17.67 4.10 -23.40
N ASP A 19 18.63 5.01 -23.52
CA ASP A 19 18.83 6.16 -22.64
C ASP A 19 17.52 6.90 -22.39
N LEU A 20 16.89 6.61 -21.25
CA LEU A 20 15.75 7.34 -20.74
C LEU A 20 16.30 8.37 -19.76
N ASP A 21 15.97 9.63 -20.00
CA ASP A 21 16.24 10.74 -19.10
C ASP A 21 15.75 10.36 -17.68
N GLY A 22 16.61 10.50 -16.68
CA GLY A 22 16.51 9.78 -15.41
C GLY A 22 15.19 9.89 -14.64
N ASN A 23 14.42 10.97 -14.84
CA ASN A 23 13.09 11.13 -14.24
C ASN A 23 12.07 10.06 -14.71
N LEU A 24 12.28 9.46 -15.88
CA LEU A 24 11.32 8.52 -16.49
C LEU A 24 11.22 7.17 -15.76
N GLU A 25 12.26 6.73 -15.05
CA GLU A 25 12.24 5.43 -14.35
C GLU A 25 11.35 5.46 -13.10
N PHE A 26 11.46 6.52 -12.29
CA PHE A 26 10.61 6.72 -11.12
C PHE A 26 9.13 6.79 -11.49
N GLU A 27 8.79 7.61 -12.49
CA GLU A 27 7.40 7.83 -12.90
C GLU A 27 6.81 6.56 -13.48
N SER A 28 7.53 5.90 -14.39
CA SER A 28 7.07 4.66 -15.01
C SER A 28 6.83 3.58 -13.94
N HIS A 29 7.74 3.45 -12.97
CA HIS A 29 7.58 2.47 -11.89
C HIS A 29 6.37 2.78 -11.00
N LEU A 30 6.14 4.05 -10.64
CA LEU A 30 4.96 4.43 -9.86
C LEU A 30 3.64 4.23 -10.65
N LEU A 31 3.66 4.50 -11.95
CA LEU A 31 2.51 4.31 -12.83
C LEU A 31 2.17 2.84 -13.05
N GLU A 32 3.19 2.00 -13.23
CA GLU A 32 3.06 0.57 -13.48
C GLU A 32 2.71 -0.20 -12.21
N PHE A 33 3.46 0.01 -11.13
CA PHE A 33 3.35 -0.80 -9.91
C PHE A 33 2.56 -0.13 -8.79
N GLY A 34 2.31 1.18 -8.89
CA GLY A 34 1.62 1.93 -7.83
C GLY A 34 2.50 2.24 -6.62
N TRP A 35 3.81 2.02 -6.68
CA TRP A 35 4.75 2.42 -5.63
C TRP A 35 6.14 2.63 -6.24
N THR A 36 7.06 3.28 -5.51
CA THR A 36 8.45 3.55 -5.95
C THR A 36 9.31 4.00 -4.77
N ARG A 37 10.64 4.09 -4.93
CA ARG A 37 11.59 4.32 -3.83
C ARG A 37 12.82 5.12 -4.23
N SER A 38 13.48 5.70 -3.22
CA SER A 38 14.61 6.64 -3.37
C SER A 38 15.93 6.07 -3.88
N ASN A 39 16.11 4.75 -3.89
CA ASN A 39 17.36 4.11 -4.31
C ASN A 39 17.31 3.60 -5.77
N LEU A 40 16.28 3.98 -6.52
CA LEU A 40 16.27 3.86 -7.97
C LEU A 40 17.25 4.87 -8.58
N GLU A 41 17.82 4.55 -9.73
CA GLU A 41 18.65 5.49 -10.46
C GLU A 41 17.82 6.77 -10.71
N ASN A 42 18.40 7.93 -10.44
CA ASN A 42 17.74 9.23 -10.62
C ASN A 42 16.44 9.46 -9.81
N ALA A 43 16.30 8.82 -8.65
CA ALA A 43 15.15 9.10 -7.79
C ALA A 43 15.03 10.60 -7.45
N PRO A 44 13.83 11.19 -7.57
CA PRO A 44 13.60 12.61 -7.35
C PRO A 44 13.87 13.04 -5.91
N ARG A 45 14.16 14.33 -5.70
CA ARG A 45 14.14 14.91 -4.35
C ARG A 45 12.69 14.98 -3.85
N GLU A 46 12.50 15.09 -2.53
CA GLU A 46 11.17 15.20 -1.91
C GLU A 46 10.34 16.38 -2.50
N GLY A 47 10.98 17.49 -2.87
CA GLY A 47 10.30 18.60 -3.53
C GLY A 47 9.88 18.32 -4.98
N ASP A 48 10.66 17.52 -5.72
CA ASP A 48 10.32 17.15 -7.10
C ASP A 48 9.14 16.15 -7.11
N LEU A 49 9.08 15.25 -6.11
CA LEU A 49 7.92 14.39 -5.87
C LEU A 49 6.64 15.19 -5.67
N GLN A 50 6.72 16.28 -4.91
CA GLN A 50 5.55 17.13 -4.64
C GLN A 50 4.99 17.72 -5.93
N ASN A 51 5.86 18.24 -6.81
CA ASN A 51 5.43 18.78 -8.09
C ASN A 51 4.82 17.69 -8.97
N PHE A 52 5.46 16.53 -9.08
CA PHE A 52 4.94 15.41 -9.85
C PHE A 52 3.55 14.96 -9.38
N LEU A 53 3.35 14.79 -8.07
CA LEU A 53 2.07 14.38 -7.49
C LEU A 53 0.98 15.44 -7.66
N LEU A 54 1.34 16.72 -7.56
CA LEU A 54 0.42 17.81 -7.83
C LEU A 54 -0.02 17.81 -9.30
N GLU A 55 0.91 17.68 -10.24
CA GLU A 55 0.62 17.74 -11.69
C GLU A 55 -0.18 16.53 -12.18
N ASN A 56 0.14 15.33 -11.70
CA ASN A 56 -0.41 14.08 -12.25
C ASN A 56 -1.62 13.55 -11.47
N TYR A 57 -1.76 13.94 -10.21
CA TYR A 57 -2.78 13.42 -9.31
C TYR A 57 -3.58 14.52 -8.59
N ASN A 58 -3.21 15.79 -8.75
CA ASN A 58 -3.76 16.90 -7.97
C ASN A 58 -3.63 16.65 -6.46
N SER A 59 -2.55 16.00 -6.06
CA SER A 59 -2.32 15.55 -4.67
C SER A 59 -1.26 16.41 -4.00
N VAL A 60 -1.59 16.92 -2.82
CA VAL A 60 -0.69 17.73 -1.98
C VAL A 60 -0.37 17.02 -0.67
N GLN A 61 0.80 17.29 -0.12
CA GLN A 61 1.17 16.75 1.19
C GLN A 61 0.23 17.33 2.25
N LEU A 62 -0.37 16.45 3.04
CA LEU A 62 -1.07 16.85 4.25
C LEU A 62 -0.03 17.24 5.31
N GLU A 63 -0.28 18.32 6.06
CA GLU A 63 0.67 18.86 7.05
C GLU A 63 1.09 17.84 8.14
N ARG A 64 0.35 16.75 8.30
CA ARG A 64 0.59 15.76 9.36
C ARG A 64 1.64 14.73 8.97
N LYS A 65 2.87 14.95 9.45
CA LYS A 65 3.91 13.93 9.56
C LYS A 65 3.79 13.16 10.88
N LYS A 66 4.04 11.85 10.86
CA LYS A 66 4.01 10.99 12.04
C LYS A 66 5.26 10.12 12.12
N LEU A 67 5.99 10.23 13.21
CA LEU A 67 7.07 9.30 13.52
C LEU A 67 6.51 7.96 14.00
N LEU A 68 6.94 6.88 13.38
CA LEU A 68 6.58 5.50 13.68
C LEU A 68 7.78 4.79 14.29
N ARG A 69 7.53 4.10 15.41
CA ARG A 69 8.48 3.22 16.08
C ARG A 69 7.84 1.84 16.32
N PRO A 70 8.61 0.75 16.36
CA PRO A 70 8.10 -0.51 16.89
C PRO A 70 7.64 -0.32 18.34
N LEU A 71 6.40 -0.67 18.63
CA LEU A 71 5.82 -0.54 19.97
C LEU A 71 5.27 -1.88 20.41
N SER A 72 5.48 -2.22 21.68
CA SER A 72 4.73 -3.31 22.31
C SER A 72 3.24 -2.95 22.40
N PRO A 73 2.33 -3.94 22.54
CA PRO A 73 0.90 -3.66 22.70
C PRO A 73 0.59 -2.72 23.86
N ALA A 74 1.34 -2.81 24.97
CA ALA A 74 1.16 -1.97 26.15
C ALA A 74 1.56 -0.50 25.92
N GLN A 75 2.50 -0.23 25.03
CA GLN A 75 2.96 1.13 24.68
C GLN A 75 2.16 1.73 23.52
N ALA A 76 1.50 0.88 22.72
CA ALA A 76 0.75 1.32 21.56
C ALA A 76 -0.51 2.09 21.96
N LYS A 77 -0.86 3.09 21.14
CA LYS A 77 -2.16 3.77 21.28
C LYS A 77 -3.28 2.74 21.22
N LYS A 78 -4.24 2.81 22.14
CA LYS A 78 -5.43 1.96 22.14
C LYS A 78 -6.08 1.95 20.77
N ASN A 79 -6.52 0.77 20.32
CA ASN A 79 -7.17 0.54 19.02
C ASN A 79 -6.29 0.79 17.79
N SER A 80 -4.98 1.04 17.95
CA SER A 80 -4.04 1.05 16.82
C SER A 80 -3.66 -0.36 16.41
N MET A 81 -3.18 -0.55 15.18
CA MET A 81 -2.67 -1.83 14.72
C MET A 81 -1.61 -2.43 15.67
N SER A 82 -0.66 -1.60 16.13
CA SER A 82 0.35 -2.03 17.11
C SER A 82 -0.23 -2.45 18.47
N SER A 83 -1.44 -2.02 18.83
CA SER A 83 -2.08 -2.51 20.06
C SER A 83 -2.61 -3.95 19.94
N PHE A 84 -2.82 -4.45 18.72
CA PHE A 84 -3.25 -5.83 18.46
C PHE A 84 -2.07 -6.77 18.27
N ILE A 85 -1.06 -6.34 17.51
CA ILE A 85 0.02 -7.21 17.04
C ILE A 85 1.41 -6.80 17.53
N GLY A 86 1.52 -5.68 18.26
CA GLY A 86 2.79 -5.20 18.82
C GLY A 86 3.84 -4.96 17.75
N THR A 87 4.95 -5.69 17.88
CA THR A 87 6.10 -5.70 16.97
C THR A 87 6.06 -6.82 15.92
N GLY A 88 4.97 -7.61 15.86
CA GLY A 88 4.77 -8.63 14.84
C GLY A 88 4.56 -8.07 13.43
N ALA A 89 4.41 -8.95 12.44
CA ALA A 89 4.08 -8.53 11.08
C ALA A 89 2.70 -7.87 11.03
N GLN A 90 2.60 -6.74 10.34
CA GLN A 90 1.34 -6.10 10.03
C GLN A 90 0.80 -6.68 8.72
N PRO A 91 -0.49 -7.04 8.66
CA PRO A 91 -1.09 -7.50 7.42
C PRO A 91 -1.04 -6.37 6.38
N LEU A 92 -1.08 -6.78 5.11
CA LEU A 92 -1.31 -5.86 4.00
C LEU A 92 -2.64 -5.11 4.23
N HIS A 93 -2.59 -3.78 4.15
CA HIS A 93 -3.74 -2.92 4.35
C HIS A 93 -3.65 -1.63 3.54
N THR A 94 -4.78 -0.94 3.44
CA THR A 94 -4.93 0.44 3.00
C THR A 94 -4.86 1.34 4.23
N ASP A 95 -3.90 2.25 4.25
CA ASP A 95 -3.77 3.22 5.33
C ASP A 95 -4.99 4.15 5.36
N CYS A 96 -5.53 4.40 6.56
CA CYS A 96 -6.75 5.20 6.73
C CYS A 96 -7.99 4.65 6.00
N ALA A 97 -8.10 3.32 5.85
CA ALA A 97 -9.28 2.65 5.27
C ALA A 97 -10.62 2.99 5.97
N TYR A 98 -10.59 3.56 7.17
CA TYR A 98 -11.76 4.06 7.90
C TYR A 98 -12.23 5.47 7.47
N GLN A 99 -11.51 6.16 6.58
CA GLN A 99 -11.93 7.47 6.05
C GLN A 99 -12.76 7.30 4.77
N MET A 100 -13.76 8.16 4.55
CA MET A 100 -14.59 8.13 3.32
C MET A 100 -13.74 8.15 2.05
N ILE A 101 -12.69 8.96 2.04
CA ILE A 101 -11.67 8.98 0.99
C ILE A 101 -10.31 8.87 1.72
N PRO A 102 -9.66 7.70 1.69
CA PRO A 102 -8.31 7.54 2.22
C PRO A 102 -7.33 8.42 1.44
N PRO A 103 -6.19 8.81 2.05
CA PRO A 103 -5.12 9.48 1.33
C PRO A 103 -4.71 8.67 0.11
N GLN A 104 -4.41 9.37 -0.99
CA GLN A 104 -4.03 8.71 -2.23
C GLN A 104 -2.60 8.18 -2.16
N PHE A 105 -1.69 8.94 -1.54
CA PHE A 105 -0.32 8.48 -1.34
C PHE A 105 0.10 8.46 0.12
N VAL A 106 0.98 7.52 0.43
CA VAL A 106 1.70 7.39 1.69
C VAL A 106 3.19 7.40 1.37
N MET A 107 3.94 8.28 2.02
CA MET A 107 5.40 8.23 1.98
C MET A 107 5.93 7.73 3.33
N LEU A 108 6.79 6.72 3.28
CA LEU A 108 7.56 6.21 4.40
C LEU A 108 9.03 6.59 4.21
N LYS A 109 9.57 7.43 5.08
CA LYS A 109 10.98 7.85 5.08
C LYS A 109 11.70 7.22 6.25
N CYS A 110 12.78 6.48 5.98
CA CYS A 110 13.60 5.89 7.02
C CYS A 110 14.48 6.96 7.66
N ILE A 111 14.25 7.20 8.94
CA ILE A 111 15.06 8.12 9.76
C ILE A 111 16.20 7.34 10.42
N SER A 112 15.90 6.12 10.88
CA SER A 112 16.86 5.18 11.45
C SER A 112 16.42 3.75 11.14
N THR A 113 17.31 2.92 10.59
CA THR A 113 17.06 1.48 10.40
C THR A 113 16.95 0.72 11.72
N GLY A 114 17.55 1.26 12.78
CA GLY A 114 17.76 0.56 14.05
C GLY A 114 18.76 -0.58 13.93
N GLU A 115 18.67 -1.53 14.86
CA GLU A 115 19.64 -2.60 15.08
C GLU A 115 19.61 -3.70 14.01
N SER A 116 18.50 -3.85 13.29
CA SER A 116 18.33 -4.83 12.22
C SER A 116 17.43 -4.29 11.10
N ARG A 117 17.56 -4.83 9.89
CA ARG A 117 16.71 -4.43 8.77
C ARG A 117 15.30 -5.00 8.96
N CYS A 118 14.29 -4.15 8.82
CA CYS A 118 12.88 -4.52 8.85
C CYS A 118 12.20 -4.01 7.57
N ALA A 119 11.72 -4.96 6.76
CA ALA A 119 11.07 -4.67 5.49
C ALA A 119 9.66 -4.10 5.67
N THR A 120 9.21 -3.44 4.61
CA THR A 120 7.80 -3.16 4.35
C THR A 120 7.36 -4.10 3.23
N SER A 121 6.42 -4.99 3.50
CA SER A 121 5.75 -5.79 2.47
C SER A 121 4.84 -4.90 1.64
N ILE A 122 4.94 -5.04 0.33
CA ILE A 122 4.21 -4.30 -0.69
C ILE A 122 3.42 -5.30 -1.53
N GLY A 123 2.11 -5.24 -1.43
CA GLY A 123 1.17 -6.01 -2.23
C GLY A 123 0.68 -5.19 -3.42
N SER A 124 1.33 -5.36 -4.56
CA SER A 124 0.93 -4.72 -5.82
C SER A 124 -0.23 -5.49 -6.42
N ILE A 125 -1.36 -4.81 -6.67
CA ILE A 125 -2.53 -5.47 -7.25
C ILE A 125 -2.31 -5.68 -8.76
N VAL A 126 -2.53 -6.90 -9.25
CA VAL A 126 -2.57 -7.24 -10.68
C VAL A 126 -3.93 -6.84 -11.24
N TRP A 127 -4.10 -5.55 -11.50
CA TRP A 127 -5.39 -4.94 -11.84
C TRP A 127 -6.04 -5.52 -13.09
N GLU A 128 -5.26 -5.86 -14.11
CA GLU A 128 -5.76 -6.48 -15.33
C GLU A 128 -6.47 -7.80 -15.03
N HIS A 129 -5.89 -8.62 -14.14
CA HIS A 129 -6.47 -9.89 -13.72
C HIS A 129 -7.73 -9.68 -12.88
N LEU A 130 -7.66 -8.77 -11.92
CA LEU A 130 -8.77 -8.45 -11.01
C LEU A 130 -9.98 -7.87 -11.77
N GLU A 131 -9.74 -6.94 -12.70
CA GLU A 131 -10.78 -6.31 -13.53
C GLU A 131 -11.35 -7.25 -14.58
N ALA A 132 -10.59 -8.25 -15.06
CA ALA A 132 -11.09 -9.25 -15.98
C ALA A 132 -12.05 -10.24 -15.31
N GLN A 133 -11.75 -10.66 -14.07
CA GLN A 133 -12.56 -11.64 -13.35
C GLN A 133 -13.72 -11.03 -12.58
N LYS A 134 -13.54 -9.81 -12.05
CA LYS A 134 -14.52 -9.10 -11.21
C LYS A 134 -15.18 -9.98 -10.13
N PRO A 135 -14.39 -10.63 -9.26
CA PRO A 135 -14.91 -11.45 -8.17
C PRO A 135 -15.92 -10.67 -7.31
N VAL A 136 -17.03 -11.34 -6.97
CA VAL A 136 -18.20 -10.73 -6.30
C VAL A 136 -17.80 -10.19 -4.93
N GLU A 137 -17.02 -10.94 -4.16
CA GLU A 137 -16.53 -10.59 -2.84
C GLU A 137 -15.71 -9.28 -2.79
N ILE A 138 -15.07 -8.91 -3.91
CA ILE A 138 -14.24 -7.70 -4.02
C ILE A 138 -15.00 -6.54 -4.68
N TYR A 139 -15.79 -6.80 -5.72
CA TYR A 139 -16.44 -5.74 -6.51
C TYR A 139 -17.87 -5.41 -6.07
N GLN A 140 -18.59 -6.36 -5.46
CA GLN A 140 -20.03 -6.26 -5.25
C GLN A 140 -20.44 -6.42 -3.78
N SER A 141 -19.72 -7.24 -3.01
CA SER A 141 -20.00 -7.42 -1.58
C SER A 141 -19.82 -6.11 -0.82
N ILE A 142 -20.74 -5.83 0.11
CA ILE A 142 -20.78 -4.59 0.88
C ILE A 142 -20.10 -4.82 2.23
N TRP A 143 -19.13 -3.97 2.52
CA TRP A 143 -18.34 -4.00 3.74
C TRP A 143 -18.62 -2.74 4.57
N THR A 144 -18.58 -2.90 5.89
CA THR A 144 -18.63 -1.77 6.82
C THR A 144 -17.21 -1.42 7.24
N PHE A 145 -16.84 -0.16 7.13
CA PHE A 145 -15.57 0.38 7.61
C PHE A 145 -15.80 1.35 8.77
N TRP A 146 -14.92 1.38 9.78
CA TRP A 146 -15.13 2.24 10.95
C TRP A 146 -13.85 2.77 11.59
N ASP A 147 -13.92 3.96 12.19
CA ASP A 147 -12.78 4.64 12.84
C ASP A 147 -12.51 4.19 14.28
N ARG A 148 -13.30 3.22 14.76
CA ARG A 148 -13.28 2.66 16.13
C ARG A 148 -13.61 3.67 17.23
N VAL A 149 -14.20 4.82 16.87
CA VAL A 149 -14.66 5.85 17.81
C VAL A 149 -16.15 6.10 17.66
N SER A 150 -16.61 6.50 16.47
CA SER A 150 -18.00 6.95 16.30
C SER A 150 -18.55 6.86 14.88
N THR A 151 -17.70 6.63 13.88
CA THR A 151 -18.12 6.72 12.49
C THR A 151 -17.92 5.40 11.77
N SER A 152 -18.94 5.00 11.03
CA SER A 152 -18.87 3.87 10.10
C SER A 152 -19.60 4.19 8.81
N PHE A 153 -19.17 3.56 7.71
CA PHE A 153 -19.82 3.70 6.41
C PHE A 153 -19.74 2.39 5.63
N TYR A 154 -20.63 2.24 4.66
CA TYR A 154 -20.67 1.11 3.75
C TYR A 154 -19.86 1.40 2.48
N SER A 155 -19.11 0.41 2.01
CA SER A 155 -18.37 0.49 0.76
C SER A 155 -18.06 -0.90 0.22
N THR A 156 -17.75 -0.99 -1.07
CA THR A 156 -17.12 -2.18 -1.67
C THR A 156 -15.61 -2.15 -1.42
N ILE A 157 -14.92 -3.26 -1.69
CA ILE A 157 -13.45 -3.34 -1.58
C ILE A 157 -12.78 -2.57 -2.72
N VAL A 158 -13.27 -2.74 -3.94
CA VAL A 158 -12.83 -1.94 -5.09
C VAL A 158 -13.89 -0.91 -5.44
N HIS A 159 -13.46 0.34 -5.61
CA HIS A 159 -14.32 1.45 -6.04
C HIS A 159 -13.68 2.22 -7.18
N GLY A 160 -14.46 2.59 -8.19
CA GLY A 160 -13.97 3.26 -9.40
C GLY A 160 -13.40 2.28 -10.43
N MET A 161 -12.78 2.81 -11.48
CA MET A 161 -12.22 2.03 -12.59
C MET A 161 -10.90 2.62 -13.10
N GLY A 162 -10.05 1.79 -13.70
CA GLY A 162 -8.80 2.22 -14.32
C GLY A 162 -7.88 2.93 -13.31
N ARG A 163 -7.30 4.07 -13.72
CA ARG A 163 -6.34 4.82 -12.89
C ARG A 163 -6.95 5.43 -11.60
N GLN A 164 -8.27 5.57 -11.54
CA GLN A 164 -8.99 6.06 -10.36
C GLN A 164 -9.53 4.92 -9.48
N ALA A 165 -9.37 3.65 -9.90
CA ALA A 165 -9.81 2.54 -9.08
C ALA A 165 -8.98 2.49 -7.79
N ARG A 166 -9.69 2.43 -6.67
CA ARG A 166 -9.13 2.32 -5.33
C ARG A 166 -9.49 0.98 -4.72
N ILE A 167 -8.49 0.31 -4.16
CA ILE A 167 -8.68 -0.80 -3.24
C ILE A 167 -8.77 -0.28 -1.81
N ARG A 168 -9.70 -0.84 -1.03
CA ARG A 168 -9.88 -0.56 0.38
C ARG A 168 -9.96 -1.86 1.15
N PHE A 169 -8.88 -2.19 1.84
CA PHE A 169 -8.81 -3.39 2.67
C PHE A 169 -8.02 -3.06 3.94
N ASP A 170 -8.61 -3.23 5.12
CA ASP A 170 -7.89 -3.17 6.38
C ASP A 170 -8.57 -4.12 7.36
N PRO A 171 -7.95 -5.27 7.68
CA PRO A 171 -8.56 -6.31 8.51
C PRO A 171 -8.83 -5.84 9.94
N PHE A 172 -8.25 -4.70 10.36
CA PHE A 172 -8.52 -4.11 11.66
C PHE A 172 -9.65 -3.08 11.63
N CYS A 173 -10.17 -2.64 10.49
CA CYS A 173 -11.26 -1.67 10.50
C CYS A 173 -12.37 -1.97 9.50
N MET A 174 -12.56 -3.25 9.18
CA MET A 174 -13.58 -3.72 8.25
C MET A 174 -14.28 -5.01 8.72
N LYS A 175 -15.51 -5.21 8.26
CA LYS A 175 -16.32 -6.42 8.43
C LYS A 175 -17.36 -6.50 7.33
N SER A 176 -17.83 -7.70 6.98
CA SER A 176 -18.93 -7.81 6.03
C SER A 176 -20.19 -7.16 6.61
N ALA A 177 -20.95 -6.43 5.79
CA ALA A 177 -22.19 -5.80 6.21
C ALA A 177 -23.30 -6.84 6.48
N ASP A 178 -23.30 -7.95 5.74
CA ASP A 178 -24.28 -9.04 5.84
C ASP A 178 -23.80 -10.23 6.69
N ASN A 179 -22.55 -10.20 7.17
CA ASN A 179 -21.86 -11.30 7.86
C ASN A 179 -21.78 -12.62 7.07
N ILE A 180 -21.97 -12.60 5.76
CA ILE A 180 -21.86 -13.81 4.90
C ILE A 180 -20.38 -14.16 4.69
N GLU A 181 -19.54 -13.14 4.46
CA GLU A 181 -18.12 -13.29 4.19
C GLU A 181 -17.27 -12.88 5.40
N SER A 182 -16.23 -13.67 5.71
CA SER A 182 -15.25 -13.31 6.73
C SER A 182 -14.11 -12.48 6.13
N VAL A 183 -13.45 -11.67 6.96
CA VAL A 183 -12.25 -10.91 6.54
C VAL A 183 -11.15 -11.84 6.05
N GLU A 184 -11.03 -13.02 6.66
CA GLU A 184 -10.06 -14.06 6.26
C GLU A 184 -10.41 -14.69 4.92
N TYR A 185 -11.71 -14.85 4.60
CA TYR A 185 -12.16 -15.31 3.29
C TYR A 185 -11.81 -14.29 2.22
N LEU A 186 -12.18 -13.03 2.42
CA LEU A 186 -11.82 -11.95 1.51
C LEU A 186 -10.31 -11.84 1.32
N SER A 187 -9.53 -11.88 2.41
CA SER A 187 -8.07 -11.82 2.37
C SER A 187 -7.50 -12.92 1.47
N ARG A 188 -7.96 -14.17 1.65
CA ARG A 188 -7.52 -15.31 0.83
C ARG A 188 -7.83 -15.11 -0.66
N ASN A 189 -9.04 -14.64 -0.99
CA ASN A 189 -9.39 -14.40 -2.40
C ASN A 189 -8.61 -13.23 -2.99
N LEU A 190 -8.40 -12.18 -2.20
CA LEU A 190 -7.67 -11.00 -2.64
C LEU A 190 -6.20 -11.32 -2.92
N MET A 191 -5.58 -12.23 -2.16
CA MET A 191 -4.19 -12.66 -2.42
C MET A 191 -3.99 -13.28 -3.82
N ASN A 192 -5.03 -13.79 -4.48
CA ASN A 192 -4.92 -14.31 -5.85
C ASN A 192 -4.61 -13.22 -6.89
N TYR A 193 -4.74 -11.95 -6.50
CA TYR A 193 -4.55 -10.79 -7.38
C TYR A 193 -3.39 -9.91 -6.91
N ILE A 194 -2.53 -10.40 -6.02
CA ILE A 194 -1.47 -9.60 -5.39
C ILE A 194 -0.11 -10.21 -5.66
N ASP A 195 0.80 -9.40 -6.18
CA ASP A 195 2.22 -9.70 -6.15
C ASP A 195 2.86 -9.05 -4.92
N ILE A 196 3.50 -9.86 -4.07
CA ILE A 196 4.06 -9.41 -2.79
C ILE A 196 5.57 -9.28 -2.92
N LYS A 197 6.08 -8.09 -2.58
CA LYS A 197 7.50 -7.81 -2.51
C LYS A 197 7.87 -7.18 -1.16
N ASP A 198 8.97 -7.62 -0.58
CA ASP A 198 9.53 -6.98 0.61
C ASP A 198 10.55 -5.91 0.21
N GLU A 199 10.33 -4.69 0.70
CA GLU A 199 11.20 -3.55 0.47
C GLU A 199 11.89 -3.10 1.75
N TYR A 200 13.22 -3.02 1.67
CA TYR A 200 14.08 -2.55 2.75
C TYR A 200 14.50 -1.11 2.46
N LEU A 201 14.38 -0.25 3.48
CA LEU A 201 14.88 1.12 3.44
C LEU A 201 16.08 1.22 4.37
N ASP A 202 17.12 1.88 3.89
CA ASP A 202 18.26 2.33 4.67
C ASP A 202 18.07 3.80 5.10
N ASP A 203 18.92 4.31 5.99
CA ASP A 203 18.79 5.67 6.53
C ASP A 203 18.72 6.74 5.42
N GLY A 204 17.75 7.64 5.54
CA GLY A 204 17.48 8.70 4.56
C GLY A 204 16.68 8.26 3.34
N GLN A 205 16.52 6.95 3.09
CA GLN A 205 15.73 6.45 1.98
C GLN A 205 14.23 6.61 2.23
N TRP A 206 13.47 6.76 1.15
CA TRP A 206 12.01 6.83 1.19
C TRP A 206 11.37 5.81 0.24
N LEU A 207 10.12 5.47 0.57
CA LEU A 207 9.20 4.64 -0.21
C LEU A 207 7.90 5.42 -0.37
N LEU A 208 7.48 5.66 -1.62
CA LEU A 208 6.22 6.29 -1.97
C LEU A 208 5.26 5.22 -2.46
N ILE A 209 4.06 5.18 -1.87
CA ILE A 209 3.05 4.16 -2.12
C ILE A 209 1.76 4.88 -2.54
N ASN A 210 1.20 4.50 -3.68
CA ASN A 210 -0.17 4.82 -4.05
C ASN A 210 -1.12 3.92 -3.26
N ASN A 211 -1.58 4.44 -2.14
CA ASN A 211 -2.44 3.78 -1.15
C ASN A 211 -3.81 3.37 -1.70
N TRP A 212 -4.19 3.84 -2.89
CA TRP A 212 -5.37 3.36 -3.61
C TRP A 212 -5.08 2.14 -4.48
N ARG A 213 -3.82 1.89 -4.84
CA ARG A 213 -3.44 0.89 -5.84
C ARG A 213 -2.65 -0.28 -5.26
N VAL A 214 -2.13 -0.11 -4.05
CA VAL A 214 -1.17 -0.99 -3.39
C VAL A 214 -1.60 -1.16 -1.94
N LEU A 215 -1.56 -2.40 -1.47
CA LEU A 215 -1.64 -2.67 -0.04
C LEU A 215 -0.23 -2.77 0.53
N HIS A 216 -0.04 -2.37 1.79
CA HIS A 216 1.27 -2.46 2.42
C HIS A 216 1.17 -2.89 3.88
N GLY A 217 2.27 -3.39 4.42
CA GLY A 217 2.36 -3.82 5.80
C GLY A 217 3.81 -3.94 6.23
N ARG A 218 4.08 -3.82 7.52
CA ARG A 218 5.40 -4.13 8.09
C ARG A 218 5.64 -5.64 8.10
N SER A 219 6.77 -6.09 7.57
CA SER A 219 7.17 -7.50 7.62
C SER A 219 7.61 -7.92 9.04
N LEU A 220 8.01 -9.18 9.22
CA LEU A 220 8.62 -9.65 10.46
C LEU A 220 9.96 -8.92 10.74
N GLY A 221 10.39 -8.93 12.00
CA GLY A 221 11.72 -8.43 12.42
C GLY A 221 11.72 -7.08 13.14
N ALA A 222 10.59 -6.39 13.26
CA ALA A 222 10.51 -5.10 13.96
C ALA A 222 10.85 -5.20 15.46
N ASN A 223 10.70 -6.38 16.06
CA ASN A 223 11.11 -6.67 17.43
C ASN A 223 12.64 -6.70 17.61
N LEU A 224 13.39 -6.93 16.53
CA LEU A 224 14.85 -6.93 16.52
C LEU A 224 15.44 -5.53 16.31
N SER A 225 14.59 -4.54 16.04
CA SER A 225 15.02 -3.15 15.74
C SER A 225 14.22 -2.13 16.54
N PRO A 226 14.21 -2.19 17.89
CA PRO A 226 13.39 -1.29 18.72
C PRO A 226 13.70 0.21 18.52
N SER A 227 14.91 0.57 18.06
CA SER A 227 15.28 1.95 17.75
C SER A 227 14.96 2.38 16.31
N ARG A 228 14.29 1.52 15.52
CA ARG A 228 13.88 1.87 14.15
C ARG A 228 12.89 3.03 14.15
N GLU A 229 13.12 3.99 13.27
CA GLU A 229 12.31 5.19 13.09
C GLU A 229 11.94 5.39 11.63
N ILE A 230 10.63 5.45 11.36
CA ILE A 230 10.08 5.81 10.05
C ILE A 230 9.21 7.04 10.20
N GLU A 231 9.47 8.09 9.44
CA GLU A 231 8.53 9.18 9.26
C GLU A 231 7.50 8.79 8.20
N ARG A 232 6.21 8.89 8.54
CA ARG A 232 5.10 8.68 7.62
C ARG A 232 4.41 10.00 7.31
N SER A 233 4.18 10.28 6.04
CA SER A 233 3.35 11.40 5.58
C SER A 233 2.29 10.95 4.57
N TYR A 234 1.23 11.73 4.45
CA TYR A 234 0.07 11.45 3.61
C TYR A 234 -0.10 12.54 2.56
N TRP A 235 -0.57 12.16 1.38
CA TRP A 235 -0.84 13.08 0.28
C TRP A 235 -2.22 12.78 -0.30
N SER A 236 -3.02 13.84 -0.50
CA SER A 236 -4.41 13.78 -0.96
C SER A 236 -4.77 14.94 -1.86
#